data_AF-A0A7S2PGJ1-F1
#
_entry.id   AF-A0A7S2PGJ1-F1
#
_cell.length_a   1.000
_cell.length_b   1.000
_cell.length_c   1.000
_cell.angle_alpha   90.00
_cell.angle_beta   90.00
_cell.angle_gamma   90.00
#
_symmetry.space_group_name_H-M   'P 1'
#
loop_
_entity.id
_entity.type
_entity.pdbx_description
1 polymer ?
#
loop_
_entity_poly.entity_id
_entity_poly.type
_entity_poly.pdbx_seq_one_letter_code
_entity_poly.pdbx_strand_id
1 'polypeptide(L)'
;KEYENDAFEEGTHPLQGVPGYEDLPDPQDVTIRGDNLDLSKKIESLIGTYRMKCFYSRNWALREAALTKTSLLLTEVKEAVGLDQAAPILCQMLGRALSDRIVQVFLTSLILLDDCLVEFEEANMNCRVVIPLFEKIIKILMGKLAENKPKVVDGAETTLISFALSSCVGPSYIGNYAVKKLSSQELKSGRAVCNRLRLLQKLVDEFGDEAVPGRRVFSFIKDVANGFGHKDSEVREAAKELTITLSQVCLPREEIMDLLREGGLSDRQIREYQVMFDNLPYVEALT
;
A
#
# COMPACT_ATOMS: atom_id res chain seq x y z
N LYS A 1 -32.55 -33.60 -6.88
CA LYS A 1 -32.50 -32.50 -7.87
C LYS A 1 -31.12 -32.57 -8.47
N GLU A 2 -31.04 -33.16 -9.66
CA GLU A 2 -29.83 -33.18 -10.47
C GLU A 2 -29.42 -31.73 -10.70
N TYR A 3 -28.15 -31.41 -10.42
CA TYR A 3 -27.57 -30.15 -10.85
C TYR A 3 -27.32 -30.31 -12.34
N GLU A 4 -28.20 -29.74 -13.16
CA GLU A 4 -27.87 -29.49 -14.55
C GLU A 4 -26.56 -28.70 -14.55
N ASN A 5 -25.50 -29.35 -15.04
CA ASN A 5 -24.26 -28.68 -15.39
C ASN A 5 -24.64 -27.77 -16.56
N ASP A 6 -25.03 -26.53 -16.27
CA ASP A 6 -25.12 -25.45 -17.26
C ASP A 6 -23.69 -25.16 -17.74
N ALA A 7 -23.14 -26.07 -18.53
CA ALA A 7 -21.84 -25.92 -19.13
C ALA A 7 -21.91 -24.73 -20.07
N PHE A 8 -21.18 -23.68 -19.74
CA PHE A 8 -21.00 -22.53 -20.62
C PHE A 8 -20.54 -23.02 -22.00
N GLU A 9 -21.11 -22.46 -23.07
CA GLU A 9 -20.63 -22.71 -24.43
C GLU A 9 -19.13 -22.38 -24.52
N GLU A 10 -18.40 -23.07 -25.39
CA GLU A 10 -16.96 -22.88 -25.55
C GLU A 10 -16.64 -21.39 -25.82
N GLY A 11 -15.76 -20.81 -24.99
CA GLY A 11 -15.41 -19.40 -25.07
C GLY A 11 -16.44 -18.40 -24.50
N THR A 12 -17.47 -18.86 -23.80
CA THR A 12 -18.46 -17.97 -23.16
C THR A 12 -18.34 -17.91 -21.64
N HIS A 13 -17.43 -18.70 -21.05
CA HIS A 13 -17.27 -18.75 -19.61
C HIS A 13 -16.92 -17.36 -19.04
N PRO A 14 -17.63 -16.85 -18.01
CA PRO A 14 -17.40 -15.50 -17.50
C PRO A 14 -15.96 -15.23 -17.01
N LEU A 15 -15.22 -16.28 -16.61
CA LEU A 15 -13.81 -16.21 -16.19
C LEU A 15 -12.80 -16.59 -17.30
N GLN A 16 -13.22 -16.68 -18.56
CA GLN A 16 -12.30 -16.98 -19.66
C GLN A 16 -11.09 -16.03 -19.65
N GLY A 17 -9.90 -16.59 -19.84
CA GLY A 17 -8.62 -15.86 -19.77
C GLY A 17 -7.97 -15.87 -18.39
N VAL A 18 -8.68 -16.27 -17.33
CA VAL A 18 -8.07 -16.48 -15.99
C VAL A 18 -7.39 -17.85 -15.94
N PRO A 19 -6.11 -17.97 -15.53
CA PRO A 19 -5.45 -19.26 -15.43
C PRO A 19 -6.21 -20.27 -14.54
N GLY A 20 -6.46 -21.48 -15.05
CA GLY A 20 -7.11 -22.56 -14.31
C GLY A 20 -8.60 -22.36 -14.02
N TYR A 21 -9.29 -21.46 -14.75
CA TYR A 21 -10.70 -21.19 -14.49
C TYR A 21 -11.63 -22.39 -14.68
N GLU A 22 -11.22 -23.35 -15.51
CA GLU A 22 -11.98 -24.57 -15.85
C GLU A 22 -12.12 -25.52 -14.65
N ASP A 23 -11.16 -25.48 -13.72
CA ASP A 23 -11.15 -26.32 -12.51
C ASP A 23 -11.90 -25.67 -11.34
N LEU A 24 -12.39 -24.43 -11.51
CA LEU A 24 -13.09 -23.72 -10.46
C LEU A 24 -14.56 -24.16 -10.38
N PRO A 25 -15.11 -24.38 -9.18
CA PRO A 25 -16.53 -24.66 -9.04
C PRO A 25 -17.35 -23.41 -9.33
N ASP A 26 -18.61 -23.58 -9.74
CA ASP A 26 -19.53 -22.45 -9.86
C ASP A 26 -19.70 -21.70 -8.52
N PRO A 27 -19.81 -20.36 -8.55
CA PRO A 27 -20.01 -19.59 -7.35
C PRO A 27 -21.42 -19.83 -6.78
N GLN A 28 -21.47 -20.18 -5.50
CA GLN A 28 -22.73 -20.29 -4.77
C GLN A 28 -23.43 -18.93 -4.67
N ASP A 29 -24.75 -18.95 -4.48
CA ASP A 29 -25.50 -17.74 -4.16
C ASP A 29 -25.00 -17.10 -2.87
N VAL A 30 -24.75 -15.80 -2.94
CA VAL A 30 -24.23 -15.03 -1.82
C VAL A 30 -25.35 -14.21 -1.20
N THR A 31 -25.62 -14.44 0.09
CA THR A 31 -26.49 -13.53 0.85
C THR A 31 -25.68 -12.32 1.31
N ILE A 32 -25.86 -11.19 0.64
CA ILE A 32 -25.19 -9.93 0.97
C ILE A 32 -26.16 -9.05 1.79
N ARG A 33 -25.70 -8.53 2.93
CA ARG A 33 -26.53 -7.76 3.88
C ARG A 33 -25.91 -6.41 4.22
N GLY A 34 -26.76 -5.46 4.61
CA GLY A 34 -26.37 -4.13 5.07
C GLY A 34 -25.68 -3.32 3.98
N ASP A 35 -24.69 -2.51 4.38
CA ASP A 35 -23.94 -1.59 3.51
C ASP A 35 -23.24 -2.29 2.33
N ASN A 36 -22.99 -3.60 2.44
CA ASN A 36 -22.40 -4.37 1.35
C ASN A 36 -23.38 -4.62 0.19
N LEU A 37 -24.70 -4.48 0.40
CA LEU A 37 -25.70 -4.76 -0.64
C LEU A 37 -25.63 -3.74 -1.77
N ASP A 38 -25.54 -2.45 -1.45
CA ASP A 38 -25.41 -1.39 -2.45
C ASP A 38 -24.11 -1.55 -3.25
N LEU A 39 -22.99 -1.76 -2.55
CA LEU A 39 -21.70 -2.02 -3.19
C LEU A 39 -21.78 -3.26 -4.10
N SER A 40 -22.43 -4.35 -3.67
CA SER A 40 -22.53 -5.55 -4.50
C SER A 40 -23.28 -5.34 -5.80
N LYS A 41 -24.33 -4.50 -5.80
CA LYS A 41 -25.05 -4.14 -7.04
C LYS A 41 -24.20 -3.30 -7.98
N LYS A 42 -23.39 -2.38 -7.43
CA LYS A 42 -22.43 -1.57 -8.22
C LYS A 42 -21.32 -2.44 -8.82
N ILE A 43 -20.83 -3.42 -8.07
CA ILE A 43 -19.86 -4.40 -8.57
C ILE A 43 -20.51 -5.26 -9.66
N GLU A 44 -21.73 -5.74 -9.43
CA GLU A 44 -22.48 -6.52 -10.41
C GLU A 44 -22.71 -5.74 -11.71
N SER A 45 -23.02 -4.45 -11.66
CA SER A 45 -23.13 -3.63 -12.87
C SER A 45 -21.80 -3.43 -13.59
N LEU A 46 -20.66 -3.59 -12.90
CA LEU A 46 -19.33 -3.40 -13.46
C LEU A 46 -18.79 -4.66 -14.12
N ILE A 47 -18.87 -5.80 -13.43
CA ILE A 47 -18.21 -7.05 -13.83
C ILE A 47 -19.18 -8.21 -14.06
N GLY A 48 -20.49 -7.97 -13.91
CA GLY A 48 -21.54 -8.97 -14.09
C GLY A 48 -21.78 -9.83 -12.85
N THR A 49 -22.96 -10.44 -12.79
CA THR A 49 -23.46 -11.21 -11.64
C THR A 49 -22.54 -12.37 -11.27
N TYR A 50 -22.07 -13.16 -12.24
CA TYR A 50 -21.23 -14.33 -11.98
C TYR A 50 -19.93 -13.95 -11.27
N ARG A 51 -19.23 -12.93 -11.78
CA ARG A 51 -17.95 -12.47 -11.23
C ARG A 51 -18.12 -11.78 -9.89
N MET A 52 -19.24 -11.05 -9.71
CA MET A 52 -19.61 -10.52 -8.39
C MET A 52 -19.82 -11.65 -7.38
N LYS A 53 -20.55 -12.73 -7.71
CA LYS A 53 -20.71 -13.89 -6.81
C LYS A 53 -19.36 -14.54 -6.50
N CYS A 54 -18.49 -14.68 -7.50
CA CYS A 54 -17.11 -15.16 -7.31
C CYS A 54 -16.34 -14.29 -6.31
N PHE A 55 -16.39 -12.96 -6.46
CA PHE A 55 -15.72 -12.00 -5.58
C PHE A 55 -16.17 -12.08 -4.11
N TYR A 56 -17.44 -12.40 -3.85
CA TYR A 56 -17.95 -12.60 -2.50
C TYR A 56 -17.92 -14.06 -2.01
N SER A 57 -17.41 -14.99 -2.82
CA SER A 57 -17.40 -16.41 -2.50
C SER A 57 -16.55 -16.74 -1.27
N ARG A 58 -16.96 -17.78 -0.54
CA ARG A 58 -16.14 -18.37 0.53
C ARG A 58 -14.90 -19.08 -0.02
N ASN A 59 -14.97 -19.56 -1.26
CA ASN A 59 -13.81 -20.13 -1.96
C ASN A 59 -12.86 -19.00 -2.38
N TRP A 60 -11.64 -19.03 -1.87
CA TRP A 60 -10.64 -17.98 -2.13
C TRP A 60 -10.17 -17.96 -3.58
N ALA A 61 -10.11 -19.12 -4.25
CA ALA A 61 -9.70 -19.21 -5.64
C ALA A 61 -10.71 -18.52 -6.57
N LEU A 62 -12.02 -18.56 -6.23
CA LEU A 62 -13.03 -17.78 -6.94
C LEU A 62 -12.86 -16.27 -6.73
N ARG A 63 -12.46 -15.83 -5.53
CA ARG A 63 -12.19 -14.41 -5.28
C ARG A 63 -10.98 -13.92 -6.06
N GLU A 64 -9.90 -14.70 -6.06
CA GLU A 64 -8.72 -14.44 -6.88
C GLU A 64 -9.06 -14.37 -8.37
N ALA A 65 -9.82 -15.35 -8.88
CA ALA A 65 -10.22 -15.40 -10.27
C ALA A 65 -11.08 -14.18 -10.67
N ALA A 66 -11.97 -13.73 -9.78
CA ALA A 66 -12.76 -12.52 -10.01
C ALA A 66 -11.89 -11.26 -10.11
N LEU A 67 -10.87 -11.13 -9.24
CA LEU A 67 -9.93 -10.00 -9.28
C LEU A 67 -9.09 -10.02 -10.56
N THR A 68 -8.55 -11.19 -10.92
CA THR A 68 -7.78 -11.39 -12.15
C THR A 68 -8.62 -11.06 -13.38
N LYS A 69 -9.86 -11.56 -13.43
CA LYS A 69 -10.76 -11.24 -14.54
C LYS A 69 -11.14 -9.76 -14.57
N THR A 70 -11.26 -9.10 -13.42
CA THR A 70 -11.54 -7.65 -13.38
C THR A 70 -10.41 -6.86 -14.02
N SER A 71 -9.15 -7.23 -13.75
CA SER A 71 -7.96 -6.65 -14.38
C SER A 71 -8.01 -6.79 -15.91
N LEU A 72 -8.28 -8.00 -16.40
CA LEU A 72 -8.43 -8.27 -17.84
C LEU A 72 -9.57 -7.49 -18.53
N LEU A 73 -10.53 -6.98 -17.76
CA LEU A 73 -11.70 -6.26 -18.27
C LEU A 73 -11.62 -4.74 -18.06
N LEU A 74 -10.54 -4.21 -17.48
CA LEU A 74 -10.47 -2.79 -17.11
C LEU A 74 -10.72 -1.86 -18.30
N THR A 75 -10.14 -2.16 -19.46
CA THR A 75 -10.35 -1.37 -20.68
C THR A 75 -11.81 -1.42 -21.12
N GLU A 76 -12.44 -2.60 -21.15
CA GLU A 76 -13.86 -2.75 -21.51
C GLU A 76 -14.78 -2.02 -20.51
N VAL A 77 -14.47 -2.11 -19.21
CA VAL A 77 -15.19 -1.44 -18.13
C VAL A 77 -15.12 0.08 -18.29
N LYS A 78 -13.92 0.61 -18.59
CA LYS A 78 -13.67 2.02 -18.86
C LYS A 78 -14.45 2.50 -20.08
N GLU A 79 -14.48 1.73 -21.16
CA GLU A 79 -15.23 2.07 -22.38
C GLU A 79 -16.75 2.03 -22.17
N ALA A 80 -17.26 1.06 -21.40
CA ALA A 80 -18.68 0.87 -21.19
C ALA A 80 -19.31 1.88 -20.21
N VAL A 81 -18.61 2.19 -19.10
CA VAL A 81 -19.19 2.96 -17.98
C VAL A 81 -18.46 4.29 -17.75
N GLY A 82 -17.23 4.43 -18.23
CA GLY A 82 -16.36 5.57 -17.96
C GLY A 82 -15.60 5.42 -16.64
N LEU A 83 -14.34 5.85 -16.65
CA LEU A 83 -13.43 5.69 -15.53
C LEU A 83 -13.87 6.45 -14.27
N ASP A 84 -14.48 7.63 -14.43
CA ASP A 84 -14.99 8.44 -13.30
C ASP A 84 -16.06 7.70 -12.47
N GLN A 85 -16.88 6.88 -13.14
CA GLN A 85 -17.91 6.08 -12.48
C GLN A 85 -17.37 4.74 -11.98
N ALA A 86 -16.43 4.13 -12.71
CA ALA A 86 -15.82 2.85 -12.35
C ALA A 86 -14.85 2.98 -11.17
N ALA A 87 -14.03 4.03 -11.13
CA ALA A 87 -12.93 4.19 -10.16
C ALA A 87 -13.37 4.09 -8.69
N PRO A 88 -14.46 4.75 -8.24
CA PRO A 88 -14.93 4.60 -6.87
C PRO A 88 -15.40 3.18 -6.53
N ILE A 89 -15.94 2.44 -7.49
CA ILE A 89 -16.40 1.06 -7.31
C ILE A 89 -15.19 0.13 -7.21
N LEU A 90 -14.23 0.26 -8.14
CA LEU A 90 -12.97 -0.49 -8.15
C LEU A 90 -12.17 -0.27 -6.86
N CYS A 91 -12.03 0.98 -6.40
CA CYS A 91 -11.32 1.28 -5.15
C CYS A 91 -12.04 0.69 -3.92
N GLN A 92 -13.37 0.64 -3.92
CA GLN A 92 -14.14 -0.03 -2.84
C GLN A 92 -13.98 -1.55 -2.88
N MET A 93 -13.97 -2.15 -4.07
CA MET A 93 -13.65 -3.57 -4.26
C MET A 93 -12.24 -3.88 -3.72
N LEU A 94 -11.24 -3.11 -4.13
CA LEU A 94 -9.86 -3.24 -3.70
C LEU A 94 -9.71 -3.06 -2.19
N GLY A 95 -10.40 -2.09 -1.58
CA GLY A 95 -10.40 -1.93 -0.12
C GLY A 95 -10.90 -3.17 0.64
N ARG A 96 -11.82 -3.94 0.06
CA ARG A 96 -12.25 -5.23 0.62
C ARG A 96 -11.19 -6.32 0.35
N ALA A 97 -10.73 -6.42 -0.89
CA ALA A 97 -9.85 -7.50 -1.35
C ALA A 97 -8.45 -7.44 -0.70
N LEU A 98 -7.91 -6.24 -0.48
CA LEU A 98 -6.65 -6.01 0.24
C LEU A 98 -6.74 -6.33 1.73
N SER A 99 -7.96 -6.44 2.27
CA SER A 99 -8.21 -6.87 3.64
C SER A 99 -8.44 -8.38 3.75
N ASP A 100 -8.33 -9.14 2.65
CA ASP A 100 -8.49 -10.59 2.68
C ASP A 100 -7.43 -11.26 3.56
N ARG A 101 -7.81 -12.37 4.18
CA ARG A 101 -6.93 -13.17 5.05
C ARG A 101 -6.04 -14.11 4.26
N ILE A 102 -6.45 -14.45 3.03
CA ILE A 102 -5.71 -15.30 2.12
C ILE A 102 -4.69 -14.43 1.37
N VAL A 103 -3.41 -14.75 1.56
CA VAL A 103 -2.29 -14.00 0.97
C VAL A 103 -2.40 -13.91 -0.54
N GLN A 104 -2.81 -14.99 -1.22
CA GLN A 104 -2.93 -15.00 -2.68
C GLN A 104 -3.98 -14.00 -3.19
N VAL A 105 -5.12 -13.87 -2.50
CA VAL A 105 -6.14 -12.87 -2.84
C VAL A 105 -5.60 -11.46 -2.61
N PHE A 106 -4.90 -11.23 -1.50
CA PHE A 106 -4.22 -9.96 -1.23
C PHE A 106 -3.23 -9.59 -2.36
N LEU A 107 -2.35 -10.52 -2.74
CA LEU A 107 -1.34 -10.28 -3.80
C LEU A 107 -2.00 -10.00 -5.16
N THR A 108 -3.03 -10.75 -5.51
CA THR A 108 -3.79 -10.52 -6.76
C THR A 108 -4.53 -9.18 -6.72
N SER A 109 -4.94 -8.73 -5.54
CA SER A 109 -5.53 -7.40 -5.36
C SER A 109 -4.51 -6.28 -5.59
N LEU A 110 -3.22 -6.51 -5.29
CA LEU A 110 -2.17 -5.54 -5.60
C LEU A 110 -1.95 -5.40 -7.11
N ILE A 111 -2.05 -6.50 -7.85
CA ILE A 111 -1.96 -6.47 -9.33
C ILE A 111 -3.11 -5.63 -9.90
N LEU A 112 -4.36 -5.94 -9.52
CA LEU A 112 -5.51 -5.14 -9.97
C LEU A 112 -5.40 -3.67 -9.56
N LEU A 113 -4.83 -3.39 -8.38
CA LEU A 113 -4.61 -2.02 -7.93
C LEU A 113 -3.58 -1.28 -8.80
N ASP A 114 -2.49 -1.95 -9.17
CA ASP A 114 -1.48 -1.42 -10.07
C ASP A 114 -2.08 -1.12 -11.45
N ASP A 115 -2.85 -2.05 -12.01
CA ASP A 115 -3.55 -1.86 -13.29
C ASP A 115 -4.54 -0.67 -13.22
N CYS A 116 -5.26 -0.52 -12.11
CA CYS A 116 -6.15 0.63 -11.91
C CYS A 116 -5.36 1.94 -11.82
N LEU A 117 -4.19 1.94 -11.18
CA LEU A 117 -3.34 3.12 -11.07
C LEU A 117 -2.85 3.56 -12.45
N VAL A 118 -2.38 2.62 -13.28
CA VAL A 118 -1.96 2.87 -14.66
C VAL A 118 -3.10 3.49 -15.47
N GLU A 119 -4.31 2.93 -15.40
CA GLU A 119 -5.49 3.47 -16.09
C GLU A 119 -5.85 4.89 -15.62
N PHE A 120 -5.70 5.19 -14.32
CA PHE A 120 -5.95 6.53 -13.78
C PHE A 120 -4.92 7.55 -14.28
N GLU A 121 -3.66 7.14 -14.41
CA GLU A 121 -2.57 7.97 -14.94
C GLU A 121 -2.72 8.24 -16.44
N GLU A 122 -3.00 7.20 -17.23
CA GLU A 122 -3.24 7.34 -18.67
C GLU A 122 -4.43 8.26 -18.97
N ALA A 123 -5.47 8.18 -18.13
CA ALA A 123 -6.61 9.07 -18.20
C ALA A 123 -6.33 10.49 -17.63
N ASN A 124 -5.13 10.75 -17.12
CA ASN A 124 -4.73 12.01 -16.49
C ASN A 124 -5.72 12.45 -15.40
N MET A 125 -6.19 11.50 -14.59
CA MET A 125 -7.14 11.78 -13.53
C MET A 125 -6.55 12.75 -12.50
N ASN A 126 -7.34 13.74 -12.10
CA ASN A 126 -6.89 14.75 -11.14
C ASN A 126 -6.62 14.10 -9.77
N CYS A 127 -5.46 14.37 -9.19
CA CYS A 127 -5.07 13.85 -7.88
C CYS A 127 -6.09 14.19 -6.77
N ARG A 128 -6.82 15.31 -6.87
CA ARG A 128 -7.89 15.69 -5.93
C ARG A 128 -9.09 14.74 -5.95
N VAL A 129 -9.29 14.02 -7.06
CA VAL A 129 -10.33 12.99 -7.21
C VAL A 129 -9.79 11.63 -6.78
N VAL A 130 -8.56 11.30 -7.19
CA VAL A 130 -7.95 9.98 -6.97
C VAL A 130 -7.55 9.78 -5.50
N ILE A 131 -6.92 10.77 -4.86
CA ILE A 131 -6.45 10.67 -3.47
C ILE A 131 -7.56 10.23 -2.48
N PRO A 132 -8.76 10.84 -2.49
CA PRO A 132 -9.86 10.38 -1.62
C PRO A 132 -10.26 8.91 -1.84
N LEU A 133 -10.15 8.39 -3.06
CA LEU A 133 -10.47 6.99 -3.36
C LEU A 133 -9.42 6.04 -2.76
N PHE A 134 -8.15 6.45 -2.78
CA PHE A 134 -7.05 5.65 -2.23
C PHE A 134 -6.82 5.81 -0.73
N GLU A 135 -7.42 6.80 -0.05
CA GLU A 135 -7.16 7.02 1.38
C GLU A 135 -7.37 5.75 2.23
N LYS A 136 -8.47 5.03 1.97
CA LYS A 136 -8.76 3.75 2.66
C LYS A 136 -7.76 2.66 2.30
N ILE A 137 -7.36 2.59 1.03
CA ILE A 137 -6.40 1.60 0.53
C ILE A 137 -5.02 1.84 1.17
N ILE A 138 -4.54 3.08 1.17
CA ILE A 138 -3.28 3.47 1.80
C ILE A 138 -3.30 3.14 3.29
N LYS A 139 -4.42 3.41 3.98
CA LYS A 139 -4.59 3.01 5.38
C LYS A 139 -4.45 1.49 5.58
N ILE A 140 -5.04 0.69 4.70
CA ILE A 140 -4.94 -0.77 4.75
C ILE A 140 -3.49 -1.21 4.54
N LEU A 141 -2.82 -0.71 3.50
CA LEU A 141 -1.43 -1.04 3.17
C LEU A 141 -0.47 -0.65 4.31
N MET A 142 -0.64 0.53 4.90
CA MET A 142 0.10 0.96 6.09
C MET A 142 -0.07 -0.01 7.27
N GLY A 143 -1.28 -0.57 7.45
CA GLY A 143 -1.54 -1.60 8.44
C GLY A 143 -0.89 -2.95 8.09
N LYS A 144 -0.80 -3.30 6.79
CA LYS A 144 -0.16 -4.53 6.32
C LYS A 144 1.35 -4.57 6.59
N LEU A 145 2.01 -3.43 6.75
CA LEU A 145 3.40 -3.36 7.19
C LEU A 145 3.64 -3.98 8.57
N ALA A 146 2.61 -4.13 9.42
CA ALA A 146 2.73 -4.76 10.74
C ALA A 146 2.54 -6.29 10.73
N GLU A 147 2.18 -6.88 9.58
CA GLU A 147 1.91 -8.31 9.46
C GLU A 147 3.17 -9.16 9.66
N ASN A 148 2.98 -10.45 9.96
CA ASN A 148 4.08 -11.41 10.17
C ASN A 148 4.47 -12.19 8.91
N LYS A 149 3.80 -11.96 7.78
CA LYS A 149 4.06 -12.65 6.50
C LYS A 149 4.90 -11.74 5.61
N PRO A 150 6.19 -12.06 5.35
CA PRO A 150 7.08 -11.19 4.57
C PRO A 150 6.48 -10.76 3.23
N LYS A 151 5.93 -11.69 2.45
CA LYS A 151 5.26 -11.39 1.16
C LYS A 151 4.16 -10.32 1.25
N VAL A 152 3.44 -10.26 2.38
CA VAL A 152 2.39 -9.25 2.59
C VAL A 152 2.99 -7.89 2.91
N VAL A 153 4.05 -7.86 3.72
CA VAL A 153 4.79 -6.64 4.05
C VAL A 153 5.47 -6.09 2.80
N ASP A 154 6.21 -6.92 2.07
CA ASP A 154 6.93 -6.56 0.85
C ASP A 154 5.96 -6.01 -0.21
N GLY A 155 4.85 -6.72 -0.46
CA GLY A 155 3.84 -6.27 -1.41
C GLY A 155 3.21 -4.93 -1.01
N ALA A 156 2.92 -4.73 0.28
CA ALA A 156 2.37 -3.46 0.76
C ALA A 156 3.37 -2.31 0.65
N GLU A 157 4.65 -2.54 0.99
CA GLU A 157 5.71 -1.56 0.87
C GLU A 157 5.97 -1.17 -0.59
N THR A 158 6.14 -2.15 -1.48
CA THR A 158 6.31 -1.92 -2.92
C THR A 158 5.15 -1.10 -3.51
N THR A 159 3.92 -1.42 -3.11
CA THR A 159 2.73 -0.67 -3.58
C THR A 159 2.71 0.76 -3.07
N LEU A 160 3.11 1.01 -1.81
CA LEU A 160 3.20 2.36 -1.26
C LEU A 160 4.29 3.19 -1.96
N ILE A 161 5.40 2.57 -2.36
CA ILE A 161 6.43 3.23 -3.18
C ILE A 161 5.92 3.48 -4.60
N SER A 162 5.20 2.54 -5.23
CA SER A 162 4.55 2.75 -6.53
C SER A 162 3.58 3.94 -6.48
N PHE A 163 2.79 4.08 -5.41
CA PHE A 163 1.95 5.25 -5.21
C PHE A 163 2.73 6.55 -5.06
N ALA A 164 3.92 6.49 -4.44
CA ALA A 164 4.79 7.66 -4.34
C ALA A 164 5.34 8.07 -5.72
N LEU A 165 5.65 7.10 -6.60
CA LEU A 165 6.07 7.35 -7.98
C LEU A 165 4.93 7.83 -8.88
N SER A 166 3.67 7.52 -8.53
CA SER A 166 2.52 7.84 -9.36
C SER A 166 2.21 9.33 -9.42
N SER A 167 1.96 9.83 -10.62
CA SER A 167 1.48 11.20 -10.89
C SER A 167 0.09 11.50 -10.29
N CYS A 168 -0.71 10.47 -10.02
CA CYS A 168 -2.05 10.64 -9.42
C CYS A 168 -2.02 10.79 -7.89
N VAL A 169 -0.92 10.41 -7.21
CA VAL A 169 -0.82 10.40 -5.75
C VAL A 169 0.39 11.20 -5.27
N GLY A 170 1.57 10.84 -5.75
CA GLY A 170 2.83 11.54 -5.53
C GLY A 170 3.49 11.26 -4.18
N PRO A 171 4.80 11.55 -4.07
CA PRO A 171 5.61 11.17 -2.92
C PRO A 171 5.22 11.97 -1.69
N SER A 172 4.86 13.25 -1.86
CA SER A 172 4.40 14.12 -0.76
C SER A 172 3.22 13.51 -0.01
N TYR A 173 2.24 12.93 -0.71
CA TYR A 173 1.05 12.38 -0.05
C TYR A 173 1.41 11.14 0.79
N ILE A 174 2.20 10.23 0.23
CA ILE A 174 2.63 8.99 0.91
C ILE A 174 3.55 9.31 2.09
N GLY A 175 4.55 10.19 1.91
CA GLY A 175 5.45 10.61 2.99
C GLY A 175 4.72 11.30 4.14
N ASN A 176 3.79 12.22 3.83
CA ASN A 176 2.94 12.85 4.85
C ASN A 176 2.05 11.85 5.60
N TYR A 177 1.58 10.80 4.93
CA TYR A 177 0.83 9.72 5.55
C TYR A 177 1.73 8.84 6.44
N ALA A 178 2.94 8.53 5.99
CA ALA A 178 3.88 7.68 6.70
C ALA A 178 4.29 8.28 8.06
N VAL A 179 4.45 9.61 8.15
CA VAL A 179 4.74 10.33 9.40
C VAL A 179 3.51 10.65 10.26
N LYS A 180 2.31 10.14 9.92
CA LYS A 180 1.13 10.28 10.79
C LYS A 180 1.35 9.52 12.10
N LYS A 181 0.70 10.01 13.16
CA LYS A 181 0.72 9.39 14.50
C LYS A 181 0.36 7.90 14.41
N LEU A 182 1.20 7.06 15.00
CA LEU A 182 0.96 5.64 15.17
C LEU A 182 -0.08 5.41 16.28
N SER A 183 -0.94 4.42 16.09
CA SER A 183 -1.87 3.97 17.13
C SER A 183 -1.12 3.35 18.32
N SER A 184 -1.77 3.28 19.47
CA SER A 184 -1.20 2.64 20.67
C SER A 184 -0.87 1.16 20.48
N GLN A 185 -1.51 0.47 19.52
CA GLN A 185 -1.19 -0.91 19.17
C GLN A 185 0.06 -0.98 18.30
N GLU A 186 0.19 -0.10 17.29
CA GLU A 186 1.39 -0.01 16.45
C GLU A 186 2.63 0.34 17.28
N LEU A 187 2.54 1.31 18.20
CA LEU A 187 3.66 1.71 19.07
C LEU A 187 4.17 0.59 19.97
N LYS A 188 3.31 -0.40 20.31
CA LYS A 188 3.72 -1.57 21.10
C LYS A 188 4.38 -2.65 20.25
N SER A 189 4.18 -2.61 18.94
CA SER A 189 4.72 -3.56 17.97
C SER A 189 6.02 -3.02 17.40
N GLY A 190 7.16 -3.53 17.89
CA GLY A 190 8.49 -3.18 17.37
C GLY A 190 8.58 -3.35 15.85
N ARG A 191 7.95 -4.42 15.31
CA ARG A 191 7.84 -4.64 13.87
C ARG A 191 7.11 -3.52 13.13
N ALA A 192 5.94 -3.10 13.64
CA ALA A 192 5.14 -2.06 12.97
C ALA A 192 5.91 -0.74 12.91
N VAL A 193 6.58 -0.38 14.01
CA VAL A 193 7.44 0.81 14.07
C VAL A 193 8.64 0.67 13.12
N CYS A 194 9.35 -0.46 13.18
CA CYS A 194 10.52 -0.75 12.35
C CYS A 194 10.19 -0.66 10.85
N ASN A 195 9.12 -1.32 10.41
CA ASN A 195 8.71 -1.28 9.00
C ASN A 195 8.21 0.10 8.57
N ARG A 196 7.64 0.90 9.48
CA ARG A 196 7.30 2.30 9.18
C ARG A 196 8.55 3.17 8.99
N LEU A 197 9.58 2.98 9.82
CA LEU A 197 10.85 3.68 9.69
C LEU A 197 11.58 3.30 8.39
N ARG A 198 11.56 2.01 8.01
CA ARG A 198 12.13 1.53 6.74
C ARG A 198 11.40 2.07 5.52
N LEU A 199 10.06 2.14 5.56
CA LEU A 199 9.30 2.81 4.50
C LEU A 199 9.71 4.28 4.37
N LEU A 200 9.81 5.00 5.49
CA LEU A 200 10.27 6.39 5.49
C LEU A 200 11.70 6.51 4.95
N GLN A 201 12.58 5.57 5.26
CA GLN A 201 13.94 5.55 4.74
C GLN A 201 13.92 5.46 3.22
N LYS A 202 13.16 4.52 2.64
CA LYS A 202 13.02 4.38 1.18
C LYS A 202 12.42 5.63 0.53
N LEU A 203 11.41 6.23 1.16
CA LEU A 203 10.79 7.46 0.64
C LEU A 203 11.77 8.65 0.67
N VAL A 204 12.53 8.80 1.74
CA VAL A 204 13.53 9.87 1.86
C VAL A 204 14.70 9.62 0.91
N ASP A 205 15.16 8.38 0.80
CA ASP A 205 16.27 8.03 -0.10
C ASP A 205 15.92 8.30 -1.57
N GLU A 206 14.70 7.96 -1.98
CA GLU A 206 14.24 8.13 -3.37
C GLU A 206 13.80 9.56 -3.69
N PHE A 207 13.08 10.23 -2.78
CA PHE A 207 12.37 11.50 -3.08
C PHE A 207 12.84 12.69 -2.23
N GLY A 208 13.73 12.49 -1.26
CA GLY A 208 14.18 13.51 -0.34
C GLY A 208 13.05 14.29 0.33
N ASP A 209 13.18 15.62 0.33
CA ASP A 209 12.21 16.53 0.94
C ASP A 209 10.87 16.60 0.18
N GLU A 210 10.79 16.11 -1.06
CA GLU A 210 9.54 16.03 -1.80
C GLU A 210 8.56 15.06 -1.14
N ALA A 211 9.04 13.92 -0.61
CA ALA A 211 8.20 12.99 0.13
C ALA A 211 7.72 13.60 1.45
N VAL A 212 8.65 14.10 2.25
CA VAL A 212 8.35 14.72 3.54
C VAL A 212 9.59 15.47 4.02
N PRO A 213 9.45 16.72 4.52
CA PRO A 213 10.60 17.49 5.00
C PRO A 213 11.40 16.75 6.06
N GLY A 214 12.73 16.71 5.90
CA GLY A 214 13.62 15.92 6.76
C GLY A 214 13.47 16.20 8.26
N ARG A 215 13.26 17.46 8.65
CA ARG A 215 12.98 17.83 10.06
C ARG A 215 11.74 17.14 10.61
N ARG A 216 10.69 16.99 9.80
CA ARG A 216 9.45 16.33 10.21
C ARG A 216 9.65 14.82 10.34
N VAL A 217 10.47 14.22 9.48
CA VAL A 217 10.88 12.82 9.63
C VAL A 217 11.68 12.64 10.92
N PHE A 218 12.64 13.52 11.20
CA PHE A 218 13.41 13.47 12.45
C PHE A 218 12.50 13.58 13.69
N SER A 219 11.55 14.53 13.70
CA SER A 219 10.53 14.63 14.76
C SER A 219 9.70 13.36 14.88
N PHE A 220 9.34 12.71 13.76
CA PHE A 220 8.65 11.42 13.82
C PHE A 220 9.50 10.33 14.48
N ILE A 221 10.77 10.21 14.12
CA ILE A 221 11.71 9.24 14.73
C ILE A 221 11.77 9.45 16.25
N LYS A 222 11.96 10.70 16.68
CA LYS A 222 12.11 11.06 18.09
C LYS A 222 10.80 10.95 18.87
N ASP A 223 9.81 11.73 18.47
CA ASP A 223 8.64 12.03 19.30
C ASP A 223 7.50 11.03 19.11
N VAL A 224 7.41 10.38 17.94
CA VAL A 224 6.34 9.42 17.63
C VAL A 224 6.82 7.99 17.77
N ALA A 225 7.92 7.63 17.11
CA ALA A 225 8.43 6.25 17.08
C ALA A 225 9.25 5.88 18.33
N ASN A 226 9.71 6.87 19.12
CA ASN A 226 10.72 6.70 20.17
C ASN A 226 11.94 5.92 19.63
N GLY A 227 12.35 6.21 18.40
CA GLY A 227 13.29 5.38 17.62
C GLY A 227 14.60 5.12 18.35
N PHE A 228 15.21 6.16 18.91
CA PHE A 228 16.52 6.06 19.58
C PHE A 228 16.46 5.37 20.95
N GLY A 229 15.31 5.47 21.64
CA GLY A 229 15.09 4.93 22.98
C GLY A 229 14.21 3.68 23.02
N HIS A 230 13.85 3.13 21.85
CA HIS A 230 12.92 2.02 21.78
C HIS A 230 13.50 0.76 22.43
N LYS A 231 12.67 -0.06 23.08
CA LYS A 231 13.12 -1.32 23.74
C LYS A 231 13.68 -2.35 22.76
N ASP A 232 13.11 -2.38 21.56
CA ASP A 232 13.49 -3.28 20.47
C ASP A 232 14.72 -2.75 19.73
N SER A 233 15.76 -3.57 19.60
CA SER A 233 17.00 -3.20 18.91
C SER A 233 16.81 -2.97 17.43
N GLU A 234 15.89 -3.68 16.76
CA GLU A 234 15.66 -3.48 15.33
C GLU A 234 15.06 -2.11 15.03
N VAL A 235 14.20 -1.61 15.94
CA VAL A 235 13.65 -0.25 15.83
C VAL A 235 14.75 0.80 15.99
N ARG A 236 15.67 0.60 16.94
CA ARG A 236 16.80 1.52 17.14
C ARG A 236 17.73 1.55 15.93
N GLU A 237 17.98 0.39 15.33
CA GLU A 237 18.81 0.32 14.12
C GLU A 237 18.11 0.97 12.93
N ALA A 238 16.82 0.69 12.69
CA ALA A 238 16.06 1.34 11.61
C ALA A 238 15.98 2.87 11.80
N ALA A 239 15.84 3.36 13.04
CA ALA A 239 15.86 4.79 13.33
C ALA A 239 17.21 5.43 13.01
N LYS A 240 18.30 4.73 13.30
CA LYS A 240 19.66 5.14 13.02
C LYS A 240 19.96 5.14 11.51
N GLU A 241 19.60 4.09 10.80
CA GLU A 241 19.71 4.00 9.34
C GLU A 241 18.95 5.15 8.66
N LEU A 242 17.69 5.40 9.07
CA LEU A 242 16.91 6.53 8.55
C LEU A 242 17.55 7.89 8.89
N THR A 243 18.13 8.05 10.08
CA THR A 243 18.85 9.28 10.47
C THR A 243 20.09 9.49 9.58
N ILE A 244 20.80 8.42 9.23
CA ILE A 244 21.91 8.48 8.28
C ILE A 244 21.41 8.92 6.90
N THR A 245 20.34 8.32 6.38
CA THR A 245 19.72 8.74 5.11
C THR A 245 19.31 10.22 5.14
N LEU A 246 18.72 10.70 6.24
CA LEU A 246 18.38 12.12 6.38
C LEU A 246 19.61 13.04 6.25
N SER A 247 20.76 12.64 6.80
CA SER A 247 22.01 13.42 6.70
C SER A 247 22.59 13.46 5.29
N GLN A 248 22.24 12.48 4.45
CA GLN A 248 22.75 12.36 3.09
C GLN A 248 21.84 13.06 2.07
N VAL A 249 20.53 13.08 2.32
CA VAL A 249 19.54 13.47 1.31
C VAL A 249 18.82 14.78 1.63
N CYS A 250 18.49 15.04 2.90
CA CYS A 250 17.59 16.15 3.27
C CYS A 250 18.25 17.22 4.12
N LEU A 251 19.08 16.82 5.09
CA LEU A 251 19.53 17.68 6.17
C LEU A 251 21.05 17.85 6.12
N PRO A 252 21.57 19.09 6.15
CA PRO A 252 22.98 19.33 6.33
C PRO A 252 23.51 18.67 7.61
N ARG A 253 24.77 18.24 7.58
CA ARG A 253 25.42 17.55 8.70
C ARG A 253 25.32 18.32 10.03
N GLU A 254 25.53 19.63 10.01
CA GLU A 254 25.45 20.42 11.25
C GLU A 254 24.03 20.47 11.80
N GLU A 255 23.04 20.59 10.92
CA GLU A 255 21.64 20.62 11.30
C GLU A 255 21.20 19.30 11.94
N ILE A 256 21.57 18.16 11.35
CA ILE A 256 21.20 16.86 11.93
C ILE A 256 21.92 16.61 13.26
N MET A 257 23.17 17.06 13.41
CA MET A 257 23.91 16.96 14.68
C MET A 257 23.27 17.81 15.78
N ASP A 258 22.80 19.01 15.47
CA ASP A 258 22.06 19.85 16.41
C ASP A 258 20.74 19.20 16.81
N LEU A 259 19.99 18.66 15.84
CA LEU A 259 18.77 17.90 16.12
C LEU A 259 19.01 16.67 17.01
N LEU A 260 20.13 15.96 16.84
CA LEU A 260 20.51 14.83 17.70
C LEU A 260 20.84 15.27 19.13
N ARG A 261 21.51 16.42 19.30
CA ARG A 261 21.82 17.01 20.62
C ARG A 261 20.54 17.47 21.34
N GLU A 262 19.70 18.24 20.65
CA GLU A 262 18.36 18.65 21.12
C GLU A 262 17.41 17.46 21.30
N GLY A 263 17.72 16.34 20.63
CA GLY A 263 17.09 15.05 20.75
C GLY A 263 17.14 14.43 22.14
N GLY A 264 18.08 14.88 22.99
CA GLY A 264 18.33 14.30 24.31
C GLY A 264 19.09 12.98 24.24
N LEU A 265 19.80 12.72 23.14
CA LEU A 265 20.69 11.56 23.03
C LEU A 265 21.88 11.72 23.97
N SER A 266 22.41 10.59 24.47
CA SER A 266 23.62 10.61 25.29
C SER A 266 24.87 11.02 24.48
N ASP A 267 25.87 11.59 25.13
CA ASP A 267 27.15 11.93 24.50
C ASP A 267 27.79 10.74 23.78
N ARG A 268 27.57 9.52 24.28
CA ARG A 268 28.03 8.30 23.63
C ARG A 268 27.35 8.11 22.28
N GLN A 269 26.02 8.18 22.23
CA GLN A 269 25.25 8.04 20.99
C GLN A 269 25.59 9.14 19.99
N ILE A 270 25.75 10.39 20.47
CA ILE A 270 26.14 11.52 19.62
C ILE A 270 27.50 11.25 18.97
N ARG A 271 28.49 10.74 19.72
CA ARG A 271 29.80 10.33 19.16
C ARG A 271 29.68 9.19 18.15
N GLU A 272 28.80 8.22 18.39
CA GLU A 272 28.55 7.12 17.44
C GLU A 272 28.04 7.67 16.10
N TYR A 273 27.08 8.60 16.10
CA TYR A 273 26.63 9.29 14.88
C TYR A 273 27.72 10.13 14.23
N GLN A 274 28.50 10.88 15.01
CA GLN A 274 29.60 11.69 14.49
C GLN A 274 30.58 10.82 13.67
N VAL A 275 31.00 9.68 14.24
CA VAL A 275 31.90 8.72 13.57
C VAL A 275 31.25 8.14 12.32
N MET A 276 29.95 7.87 12.34
CA MET A 276 29.24 7.38 11.14
C MET A 276 29.25 8.42 10.04
N PHE A 277 28.89 9.67 10.35
CA PHE A 277 28.88 10.76 9.39
C PHE A 277 30.28 11.10 8.85
N ASP A 278 31.33 10.97 9.66
CA ASP A 278 32.73 11.14 9.20
C ASP A 278 33.16 10.07 8.19
N ASN A 279 32.56 8.88 8.26
CA ASN A 279 32.87 7.77 7.36
C ASN A 279 31.94 7.70 6.15
N LEU A 280 30.94 8.59 6.04
CA LEU A 280 30.10 8.65 4.85
C LEU A 280 30.92 9.24 3.69
N PRO A 281 30.79 8.67 2.47
CA PRO A 281 31.38 9.29 1.30
C PRO A 281 30.81 10.70 1.14
N TYR A 282 31.68 11.68 0.87
CA TYR A 282 31.27 13.05 0.60
C TYR A 282 30.42 13.04 -0.68
N VAL A 283 29.11 13.18 -0.53
CA VAL A 283 28.20 13.40 -1.65
C VAL A 283 28.09 14.91 -1.80
N GLU A 284 28.69 15.47 -2.85
CA GLU A 284 28.39 16.86 -3.25
C GLU A 284 26.88 16.94 -3.46
N ALA A 285 26.21 17.77 -2.66
CA ALA A 285 24.80 18.05 -2.85
C ALA A 285 24.63 18.57 -4.29
N LEU A 286 23.87 17.82 -5.11
CA LEU A 286 23.44 18.31 -6.42
C LEU A 286 22.55 19.53 -6.16
N THR A 287 23.13 20.71 -6.37
CA THR A 287 22.45 22.01 -6.36
C THR A 287 21.39 22.11 -7.43
#